data_AF-A0A7J4DQ16-F1
#
_entry.id   AF-A0A7J4DQ16-F1
#
_cell.length_a   1.000
_cell.length_b   1.000
_cell.length_c   1.000
_cell.angle_alpha   90.00
_cell.angle_beta   90.00
_cell.angle_gamma   90.00
#
_symmetry.space_group_name_H-M   'P 1'
#
loop_
_entity.id
_entity.type
_entity.pdbx_description
1 polymer ?
#
loop_
_entity_poly.entity_id
_entity_poly.type
_entity_poly.pdbx_seq_one_letter_code
_entity_poly.pdbx_strand_id
1 'polypeptide(L)'
;MLDYQPKKDGRNSRRSSLLSKFNNYSCDFCGEDENVALMYYPHHKKIRSLYLRHGQKHQQSRQEIEYLIRRSDVRCWNCAIKARYDLSFDVGF
;
A
#
# COMPACT_ATOMS: atom_id res chain seq x y z
N MET A 1 9.37 -13.17 -25.22
CA MET A 1 9.16 -12.56 -23.89
C MET A 1 10.35 -11.66 -23.62
N LEU A 2 10.13 -10.38 -23.34
CA LEU A 2 11.21 -9.50 -22.90
C LEU A 2 11.45 -9.77 -21.41
N ASP A 3 12.65 -10.20 -21.06
CA ASP A 3 13.07 -10.37 -19.68
C ASP A 3 13.18 -9.00 -19.01
N TYR A 4 12.07 -8.50 -18.47
CA TYR A 4 12.06 -7.26 -17.72
C TYR A 4 12.85 -7.44 -16.42
N GLN A 5 14.05 -6.87 -16.40
CA GLN A 5 14.87 -6.79 -15.20
C GLN A 5 14.59 -5.44 -14.51
N PRO A 6 13.95 -5.43 -13.33
CA PRO A 6 13.69 -4.18 -12.62
C PRO A 6 15.01 -3.48 -12.26
N LYS A 7 15.08 -2.18 -12.50
CA LYS A 7 16.25 -1.36 -12.14
C LYS A 7 16.56 -1.50 -10.65
N LYS A 8 17.79 -1.89 -10.31
CA LYS A 8 18.23 -1.95 -8.91
C LYS A 8 18.67 -0.56 -8.46
N ASP A 9 17.75 0.15 -7.80
CA ASP A 9 18.05 1.44 -7.15
C ASP A 9 17.38 1.56 -5.77
N GLY A 10 17.78 2.57 -5.00
CA GLY A 10 17.27 2.79 -3.65
C GLY A 10 15.77 3.09 -3.61
N ARG A 11 15.17 3.58 -4.70
CA ARG A 11 13.74 3.88 -4.79
C ARG A 11 12.93 2.60 -4.99
N ASN A 12 13.38 1.72 -5.87
CA ASN A 12 12.77 0.42 -6.10
C ASN A 12 12.91 -0.48 -4.87
N SER A 13 14.06 -0.46 -4.19
CA SER A 13 14.23 -1.16 -2.90
C SER A 13 13.22 -0.69 -1.84
N ARG A 14 13.01 0.63 -1.68
CA ARG A 14 11.99 1.17 -0.77
C ARG A 14 10.57 0.79 -1.18
N ARG A 15 10.28 0.72 -2.48
CA ARG A 15 8.99 0.26 -2.99
C ARG A 15 8.74 -1.20 -2.63
N SER A 16 9.70 -2.09 -2.90
CA SER A 16 9.59 -3.50 -2.54
C SER A 16 9.45 -3.69 -1.02
N SER A 17 10.15 -2.89 -0.22
CA SER A 17 10.03 -2.91 1.24
C SER A 17 8.67 -2.45 1.75
N LEU A 18 7.99 -1.51 1.07
CA LEU A 18 6.62 -1.14 1.40
C LEU A 18 5.65 -2.26 0.98
N LEU A 19 5.82 -2.83 -0.21
CA LEU A 19 4.97 -3.92 -0.71
C LEU A 19 5.05 -5.17 0.18
N SER A 20 6.24 -5.51 0.67
CA SER A 20 6.42 -6.67 1.54
C SER A 20 5.70 -6.55 2.89
N LYS A 21 5.22 -5.35 3.27
CA LYS A 21 4.36 -5.17 4.44
C LYS A 21 3.00 -5.83 4.27
N PHE A 22 2.60 -6.19 3.06
CA PHE A 22 1.35 -6.87 2.76
C PHE A 22 1.47 -8.39 2.64
N ASN A 23 2.65 -8.99 2.79
CA ASN A 23 2.88 -10.43 2.54
C ASN A 23 1.93 -11.40 3.29
N ASN A 24 1.33 -10.97 4.41
CA ASN A 24 0.40 -11.77 5.21
C ASN A 24 -0.96 -11.06 5.36
N TYR A 25 -1.30 -10.20 4.41
CA TYR A 25 -2.55 -9.46 4.38
C TYR A 25 -3.28 -9.75 3.08
N SER A 26 -4.60 -9.71 3.16
CA SER A 26 -5.48 -9.59 2.02
C SER A 26 -6.38 -8.38 2.21
N CYS A 27 -7.10 -7.99 1.17
CA CYS A 27 -8.12 -6.96 1.27
C CYS A 27 -9.20 -7.44 2.25
N ASP A 28 -9.45 -6.65 3.30
CA ASP A 28 -10.40 -6.94 4.36
C ASP A 28 -11.86 -7.11 3.85
N PHE A 29 -12.12 -6.80 2.57
CA PHE A 29 -13.46 -6.75 1.97
C PHE A 29 -13.68 -7.73 0.81
N CYS A 30 -12.66 -7.98 -0.01
CA CYS A 30 -12.81 -8.83 -1.20
C CYS A 30 -11.80 -9.97 -1.28
N GLY A 31 -10.88 -10.09 -0.31
CA GLY A 31 -9.92 -11.19 -0.25
C GLY A 31 -8.75 -11.11 -1.23
N GLU A 32 -8.65 -10.07 -2.07
CA GLU A 32 -7.48 -9.83 -2.93
C GLU A 32 -6.18 -9.87 -2.12
N ASP A 33 -5.18 -10.64 -2.55
CA ASP A 33 -3.94 -10.88 -1.80
C ASP A 33 -2.68 -10.49 -2.58
N GLU A 34 -2.81 -9.97 -3.82
CA GLU A 34 -1.67 -9.42 -4.54
C GLU A 34 -1.16 -8.15 -3.84
N ASN A 35 0.05 -8.22 -3.26
CA ASN A 35 0.71 -7.09 -2.59
C ASN A 35 0.65 -5.76 -3.39
N VAL A 36 0.72 -5.84 -4.72
CA VAL A 36 0.70 -4.67 -5.61
C VAL A 36 -0.70 -4.06 -5.75
N ALA A 37 -1.75 -4.86 -5.55
CA ALA A 37 -3.13 -4.43 -5.54
C ALA A 37 -3.53 -3.83 -4.18
N LEU A 38 -2.79 -4.13 -3.11
CA LEU A 38 -3.09 -3.72 -1.74
C LEU A 38 -2.60 -2.31 -1.39
N MET A 39 -3.35 -1.66 -0.49
CA MET A 39 -3.06 -0.35 0.05
C MET A 39 -3.60 -0.16 1.47
N TYR A 40 -2.98 0.77 2.19
CA TYR A 40 -3.44 1.24 3.51
C TYR A 40 -4.47 2.35 3.32
N TYR A 41 -5.76 2.06 3.34
CA TYR A 41 -6.80 3.07 3.16
C TYR A 41 -7.15 3.75 4.50
N PRO A 42 -7.24 5.10 4.58
CA PRO A 42 -7.11 6.08 3.51
C PRO A 42 -5.69 6.65 3.34
N HIS A 43 -4.74 6.25 4.18
CA HIS A 43 -3.46 6.94 4.35
C HIS A 43 -2.33 6.54 3.37
N HIS A 44 -2.58 5.64 2.41
CA HIS A 44 -1.54 5.04 1.56
C HIS A 44 -0.68 6.06 0.84
N LYS A 45 -1.28 7.13 0.30
CA LYS A 45 -0.54 8.19 -0.40
C LYS A 45 0.52 8.84 0.51
N LYS A 46 0.15 9.13 1.76
CA LYS A 46 1.05 9.74 2.75
C LYS A 46 2.12 8.75 3.20
N ILE A 47 1.75 7.50 3.53
CA ILE A 47 2.69 6.42 3.89
C ILE A 47 3.72 6.21 2.79
N ARG A 48 3.27 6.05 1.53
CA ARG A 48 4.14 5.88 0.37
C ARG A 48 5.10 7.07 0.19
N SER A 49 4.61 8.27 0.42
CA SER A 49 5.42 9.48 0.34
C SER A 49 6.55 9.51 1.38
N LEU A 50 6.22 9.18 2.64
CA LEU A 50 7.20 9.07 3.72
C LEU A 50 8.24 7.98 3.42
N TYR A 51 7.79 6.80 3.01
CA TYR A 51 8.66 5.67 2.63
C TYR A 51 9.63 6.03 1.50
N LEU A 52 9.14 6.65 0.42
CA LEU A 52 9.96 6.89 -0.77
C LEU A 52 10.94 8.06 -0.60
N ARG A 53 10.53 9.12 0.12
CA ARG A 53 11.36 10.33 0.31
C ARG A 53 12.40 10.18 1.43
N HIS A 54 11.95 9.77 2.62
CA HIS A 54 12.79 9.75 3.81
C HIS A 54 13.34 8.35 4.12
N GLY A 55 12.75 7.31 3.51
CA GLY A 55 13.02 5.93 3.90
C GLY A 55 12.59 5.65 5.33
N GLN A 56 13.01 4.51 5.88
CA GLN A 56 12.86 4.19 7.30
C GLN A 56 14.06 4.68 8.15
N LYS A 57 14.89 5.61 7.64
CA LYS A 57 16.14 6.00 8.32
C LYS A 57 15.88 6.94 9.50
N HIS A 58 14.84 7.76 9.43
CA HIS A 58 14.50 8.72 10.49
C HIS A 58 13.45 8.15 11.45
N GLN A 59 13.73 8.19 12.75
CA GLN A 59 12.84 7.67 13.79
C GLN A 59 11.44 8.30 13.73
N GLN A 60 11.36 9.63 13.58
CA GLN A 60 10.08 10.34 13.46
C GLN A 60 9.26 9.85 12.25
N SER A 61 9.89 9.67 11.09
CA SER A 61 9.20 9.15 9.90
C SER A 61 8.70 7.72 10.12
N ARG A 62 9.44 6.87 10.83
CA ARG A 62 8.99 5.50 11.17
C ARG A 62 7.77 5.53 12.09
N GLN A 63 7.81 6.37 13.13
CA GLN A 63 6.69 6.53 14.06
C GLN A 63 5.43 7.05 13.35
N GLU A 64 5.57 8.04 12.46
CA GLU A 64 4.45 8.56 11.67
C GLU A 64 3.90 7.49 10.72
N ILE A 65 4.77 6.72 10.05
CA ILE A 65 4.37 5.59 9.20
C ILE A 65 3.58 4.55 10.00
N GLU A 66 4.09 4.10 11.15
CA GLU A 66 3.42 3.10 11.98
C GLU A 66 2.08 3.60 12.52
N TYR A 67 2.03 4.87 12.94
CA TYR A 67 0.80 5.53 13.36
C TYR A 67 -0.25 5.54 12.24
N LEU A 68 0.13 5.89 11.01
CA LEU A 68 -0.78 5.91 9.86
C LEU A 68 -1.24 4.50 9.47
N ILE A 69 -0.35 3.50 9.53
CA ILE A 69 -0.69 2.10 9.24
C ILE A 69 -1.74 1.59 10.22
N ARG A 70 -1.58 1.81 11.53
CA ARG A 70 -2.55 1.38 12.56
C ARG A 70 -3.93 2.03 12.43
N ARG A 71 -4.02 3.14 11.69
CA ARG A 71 -5.26 3.88 11.43
C ARG A 71 -5.80 3.63 10.02
N SER A 72 -5.28 2.61 9.34
CA SER A 72 -5.71 2.25 8.00
C SER A 72 -6.26 0.83 7.99
N ASP A 73 -7.26 0.61 7.15
CA ASP A 73 -7.66 -0.74 6.73
C ASP A 73 -6.74 -1.21 5.60
N VAL A 74 -6.59 -2.52 5.45
CA VAL A 74 -5.95 -3.07 4.25
C VAL A 74 -7.03 -3.31 3.21
N ARG A 75 -6.94 -2.56 2.11
CA ARG A 75 -7.90 -2.66 0.99
C ARG A 75 -7.15 -2.83 -0.31
N CYS A 76 -7.75 -3.53 -1.28
CA CYS A 76 -7.30 -3.41 -2.66
C CYS A 76 -7.70 -2.05 -3.25
N TRP A 77 -7.04 -1.62 -4.33
CA TRP A 77 -7.36 -0.36 -5.02
C TRP A 77 -8.84 -0.24 -5.41
N ASN A 78 -9.46 -1.33 -5.85
CA ASN A 78 -10.87 -1.33 -6.26
C ASN A 78 -11.81 -1.08 -5.05
N CYS A 79 -11.60 -1.78 -3.94
CA CYS A 79 -12.39 -1.58 -2.72
C CYS A 79 -12.15 -0.19 -2.11
N ALA A 80 -10.94 0.34 -2.21
CA ALA A 80 -10.63 1.70 -1.76
C ALA A 80 -11.33 2.77 -2.61
N ILE A 81 -11.50 2.55 -3.92
CA ILE A 81 -12.27 3.44 -4.79
C ILE A 81 -13.75 3.37 -4.42
N LYS A 82 -14.34 2.17 -4.30
CA LYS A 82 -15.75 2.00 -3.88
C LYS A 82 -16.03 2.74 -2.56
N ALA A 83 -15.15 2.57 -1.58
CA ALA A 83 -15.25 3.23 -0.28
C ALA A 83 -15.15 4.76 -0.34
N ARG A 84 -14.41 5.32 -1.30
CA ARG A 84 -14.31 6.78 -1.46
C ARG A 84 -15.59 7.38 -2.02
N TYR A 85 -16.35 6.61 -2.81
CA TYR A 85 -17.59 7.04 -3.44
C TYR A 85 -18.83 6.56 -2.67
N ASP A 86 -18.66 6.08 -1.43
CA ASP A 86 -19.73 5.50 -0.60
C ASP A 86 -20.54 4.41 -1.32
N LEU A 87 -19.89 3.66 -2.23
CA LEU A 87 -20.51 2.59 -3.00
C LEU A 87 -20.51 1.28 -2.21
N SER A 88 -21.61 0.52 -2.30
CA SER A 88 -21.67 -0.84 -1.77
C SER A 88 -20.75 -1.80 -2.56
N PHE A 89 -20.42 -2.95 -1.98
CA PHE A 89 -19.55 -3.93 -2.65
C PHE A 89 -20.21 -4.56 -3.87
N ASP A 90 -21.55 -4.56 -3.91
CA ASP A 90 -22.40 -5.14 -4.97
C ASP A 90 -22.50 -4.26 -6.22
N VAL A 91 -21.88 -3.07 -6.23
CA VAL A 91 -21.85 -2.22 -7.42
C VAL A 91 -20.82 -2.78 -8.40
N GLY A 92 -21.29 -3.55 -9.37
CA GLY A 92 -20.56 -3.91 -10.59
C GLY A 92 -20.78 -2.84 -11.66
N PHE A 93 -19.69 -2.37 -12.27
CA PHE A 93 -19.72 -1.55 -13.48
C PHE A 93 -19.21 -2.38 -14.65
#